data_AF-Q9GL94-F1
#
_entry.id   AF-Q9GL94-F1
#
_cell.length_a   1.000
_cell.length_b   1.000
_cell.length_c   1.000
_cell.angle_alpha   90.00
_cell.angle_beta   90.00
_cell.angle_gamma   90.00
#
_symmetry.space_group_name_H-M   'P 1'
#
loop_
_entity.id
_entity.type
_entity.pdbx_description
1 polymer ?
#
loop_
_entity_poly.entity_id
_entity_poly.type
_entity_poly.pdbx_seq_one_letter_code
_entity_poly.pdbx_strand_id
1 'polypeptide(L)'
;NLPNEADRDGYELLCRDNTRRPVNEYERCHLARVPSHAVVARSTGGKEDLIWELLNLAQKHFGKGTSEDFQLFSSPHGKDL
;
A
#
# COMPACT_ATOMS: atom_id res chain seq x y z
N ASN A 1 -1.16 9.31 5.22
CA ASN A 1 -2.29 9.56 4.31
C ASN A 1 -3.24 10.53 4.96
N LEU A 2 -3.52 11.66 4.31
CA LEU A 2 -4.41 12.68 4.84
C LEU A 2 -5.82 12.07 5.04
N PRO A 3 -6.41 12.18 6.24
CA PRO A 3 -7.69 11.53 6.56
C PRO A 3 -8.86 12.13 5.77
N ASN A 4 -8.75 13.37 5.29
CA ASN A 4 -9.70 14.02 4.41
C ASN A 4 -9.02 14.38 3.08
N GLU A 5 -9.67 14.07 1.95
CA GLU A 5 -9.15 14.43 0.63
C GLU A 5 -9.11 15.94 0.40
N ALA A 6 -10.01 16.70 1.03
CA ALA A 6 -10.02 18.17 0.95
C ALA A 6 -8.76 18.80 1.57
N ASP A 7 -8.10 18.11 2.50
CA ASP A 7 -6.88 18.62 3.13
C ASP A 7 -5.67 18.54 2.18
N ARG A 8 -5.77 17.81 1.05
CA ARG A 8 -4.69 17.63 0.08
C ARG A 8 -4.17 18.96 -0.47
N ASP A 9 -5.05 19.94 -0.63
CA ASP A 9 -4.71 21.28 -1.15
C ASP A 9 -3.83 22.09 -0.18
N GLY A 10 -3.77 21.70 1.09
CA GLY A 10 -2.89 22.29 2.10
C GLY A 10 -1.44 21.80 2.05
N TYR A 11 -1.10 20.88 1.13
CA TYR A 11 0.22 20.26 1.05
C TYR A 11 0.76 20.26 -0.40
N GLU A 12 2.08 20.25 -0.52
CA GLU A 12 2.80 20.22 -1.80
C GLU A 12 3.90 19.16 -1.78
N LEU A 13 4.27 18.67 -2.96
CA LEU A 13 5.44 17.81 -3.18
C LEU A 13 6.66 18.65 -3.48
N LEU A 14 7.83 18.18 -3.03
CA LEU A 14 9.12 18.72 -3.41
C LEU A 14 9.65 17.96 -4.63
N CYS A 15 9.93 18.69 -5.70
CA CYS A 15 10.42 18.13 -6.95
C CYS A 15 11.94 18.23 -7.04
N ARG A 16 12.55 17.31 -7.81
CA ARG A 16 14.02 17.24 -7.98
C ARG A 16 14.61 18.42 -8.74
N ASP A 17 13.78 19.14 -9.48
CA ASP A 17 14.11 20.36 -10.23
C ASP A 17 13.96 21.64 -9.38
N ASN A 18 13.89 21.50 -8.04
CA ASN A 18 13.67 22.58 -7.08
C ASN A 18 12.33 23.32 -7.25
N THR A 19 11.35 22.73 -7.95
CA THR A 19 9.97 23.23 -7.99
C THR A 19 9.09 22.53 -6.95
N ARG A 20 7.85 23.01 -6.81
CA ARG A 20 6.79 22.38 -6.02
C ARG A 20 5.59 22.07 -6.88
N ARG A 21 4.87 21.00 -6.56
CA ARG A 21 3.66 20.57 -7.27
C ARG A 21 2.59 20.02 -6.32
N PRO A 22 1.30 20.03 -6.71
CA PRO A 22 0.23 19.42 -5.94
C PRO A 22 0.46 17.93 -5.64
N VAL A 23 -0.08 17.43 -4.53
CA VAL A 23 0.14 16.03 -4.07
C VAL A 23 -0.34 14.93 -5.01
N ASN A 24 -1.25 15.24 -5.95
CA ASN A 24 -1.72 14.32 -6.97
C ASN A 24 -0.78 14.20 -8.19
N GLU A 25 0.23 15.07 -8.34
CA GLU A 25 1.21 15.03 -9.44
C GLU A 25 2.45 14.15 -9.12
N TYR A 26 2.33 13.21 -8.18
CA TYR A 26 3.44 12.36 -7.71
C TYR A 26 4.13 11.57 -8.84
N GLU A 27 3.42 11.21 -9.92
CA GLU A 27 4.01 10.51 -11.06
C GLU A 27 5.10 11.32 -11.77
N ARG A 28 4.95 12.65 -11.80
CA ARG A 28 5.86 13.61 -12.44
C ARG A 28 6.80 14.29 -11.43
N CYS A 29 6.45 14.28 -10.14
CA CYS A 29 7.24 14.86 -9.07
C CYS A 29 7.34 13.92 -7.87
N HIS A 30 8.44 13.18 -7.82
CA HIS A 30 8.81 12.25 -6.76
C HIS A 30 10.33 12.19 -6.64
N LEU A 31 10.83 11.70 -5.50
CA LEU A 31 12.26 11.53 -5.27
C LEU A 31 12.82 10.31 -6.04
N ALA A 32 12.12 9.18 -5.96
CA ALA A 32 12.42 7.94 -6.66
C ALA A 32 11.17 7.06 -6.78
N ARG A 33 11.21 6.08 -7.67
CA ARG A 33 10.25 4.97 -7.71
C ARG A 33 10.85 3.78 -6.98
N VAL A 34 10.10 3.18 -6.06
CA VAL A 34 10.54 2.04 -5.26
C VAL A 34 9.62 0.83 -5.50
N PRO A 35 10.13 -0.40 -5.37
CA PRO A 35 9.29 -1.59 -5.41
C PRO A 35 8.26 -1.60 -4.28
N SER A 36 7.15 -2.31 -4.50
CA SER A 36 6.16 -2.58 -3.45
C SER A 36 6.75 -3.42 -2.31
N HIS A 37 6.13 -3.37 -1.13
CA HIS A 37 6.44 -4.30 -0.04
C HIS A 37 6.24 -5.75 -0.49
N ALA A 38 7.05 -6.65 0.06
CA ALA A 38 7.03 -8.07 -0.27
C ALA A 38 6.97 -8.93 0.99
N VAL A 39 6.27 -10.06 0.88
CA VAL A 39 6.32 -11.12 1.88
C VAL A 39 7.60 -11.94 1.67
N VAL A 40 8.35 -12.16 2.73
CA VAL A 40 9.60 -12.92 2.69
C VAL A 40 9.44 -14.28 3.37
N ALA A 41 10.15 -15.28 2.84
CA ALA A 41 10.24 -16.62 3.39
C ALA A 41 11.70 -17.02 3.61
N ARG A 42 11.93 -18.09 4.37
CA ARG A 42 13.27 -18.66 4.54
C ARG A 42 13.79 -19.19 3.20
N SER A 43 15.07 -19.03 2.93
CA SER A 43 15.70 -19.49 1.68
C SER A 43 15.69 -21.01 1.47
N THR A 44 15.62 -21.80 2.54
CA THR A 44 15.52 -23.26 2.48
C THR A 44 14.42 -23.76 3.40
N GLY A 45 13.45 -24.50 2.86
CA GLY A 45 12.29 -25.00 3.61
C GLY A 45 11.34 -23.88 4.06
N GLY A 46 11.21 -22.83 3.26
CA GLY A 46 10.46 -21.61 3.58
C GLY A 46 8.94 -21.75 3.50
N LYS A 47 8.45 -22.82 2.86
CA LYS A 47 7.02 -23.05 2.61
C LYS A 47 6.38 -21.94 1.76
N GLU A 48 7.17 -21.38 0.85
CA GLU A 48 6.78 -20.32 -0.09
C GLU A 48 5.50 -20.67 -0.86
N ASP A 49 5.32 -21.92 -1.28
CA ASP A 49 4.11 -22.37 -1.97
C ASP A 49 2.86 -22.27 -1.07
N LEU A 50 2.98 -22.63 0.20
CA LEU A 50 1.88 -22.54 1.17
C LEU A 50 1.59 -21.09 1.57
N ILE A 51 2.63 -20.24 1.66
CA ILE A 51 2.46 -18.80 1.88
C ILE A 51 1.67 -18.18 0.72
N TRP A 52 2.04 -18.53 -0.51
CA TRP A 52 1.31 -18.07 -1.69
C TRP A 52 -0.13 -18.57 -1.71
N GLU A 53 -0.37 -19.87 -1.47
CA GLU A 53 -1.71 -20.45 -1.42
C GLU A 53 -2.59 -19.76 -0.38
N LEU A 54 -2.05 -19.56 0.84
CA LEU A 54 -2.73 -18.86 1.92
C LEU A 54 -3.13 -17.44 1.50
N LEU A 55 -2.18 -16.64 1.00
CA LEU A 55 -2.43 -15.25 0.62
C LEU A 55 -3.38 -15.16 -0.58
N ASN A 56 -3.32 -16.12 -1.50
CA ASN A 56 -4.21 -16.18 -2.65
C ASN A 56 -5.65 -16.49 -2.26
N LEU A 57 -5.86 -17.40 -1.30
CA LEU A 57 -7.19 -17.65 -0.73
C LEU A 57 -7.66 -16.46 0.10
N ALA A 58 -6.79 -15.88 0.92
CA ALA A 58 -7.10 -14.73 1.76
C ALA A 58 -7.58 -13.54 0.94
N GLN A 59 -6.90 -13.18 -0.15
CA GLN A 59 -7.35 -12.07 -1.02
C GLN A 59 -8.66 -12.37 -1.76
N LYS A 60 -8.95 -13.65 -2.07
CA LYS A 60 -10.19 -14.03 -2.75
C LYS A 60 -11.40 -13.88 -1.83
N HIS A 61 -11.24 -14.18 -0.55
CA HIS A 61 -12.33 -14.15 0.44
C HIS A 61 -12.42 -12.81 1.19
N PHE A 62 -11.27 -12.18 1.46
CA PHE A 62 -11.16 -11.00 2.33
C PHE A 62 -10.38 -9.85 1.67
N GLY A 63 -10.17 -9.89 0.36
CA GLY A 63 -9.63 -8.77 -0.38
C GLY A 63 -10.55 -7.54 -0.36
N LYS A 64 -10.14 -6.50 -1.07
CA LYS A 64 -10.88 -5.23 -1.10
C LYS A 64 -12.30 -5.45 -1.66
N GLY A 65 -13.31 -5.23 -0.81
CA GLY A 65 -14.72 -5.30 -1.19
C GLY A 65 -15.27 -6.72 -1.39
N THR A 66 -14.62 -7.75 -0.81
CA THR A 66 -15.09 -9.14 -0.93
C THR A 66 -15.85 -9.66 0.29
N SER A 67 -15.62 -9.08 1.48
CA SER A 67 -16.29 -9.47 2.73
C SER A 67 -16.49 -8.23 3.61
N GLU A 68 -17.59 -8.20 4.37
CA GLU A 68 -17.86 -7.16 5.38
C GLU A 68 -17.33 -7.56 6.77
N ASP A 69 -17.17 -8.86 7.03
CA ASP A 69 -16.80 -9.39 8.35
C ASP A 69 -15.29 -9.19 8.64
N PHE A 70 -14.45 -9.33 7.61
CA PHE A 70 -13.01 -9.16 7.72
C PHE A 70 -12.42 -8.59 6.42
N GLN A 71 -11.46 -7.68 6.57
CA GLN A 71 -10.81 -6.96 5.48
C GLN A 71 -9.30 -7.17 5.56
N LEU A 72 -8.69 -7.81 4.56
CA LEU A 72 -7.26 -8.09 4.52
C LEU A 72 -6.41 -6.82 4.39
N PHE A 73 -6.97 -5.75 3.81
CA PHE A 73 -6.26 -4.50 3.53
C PHE A 73 -6.85 -3.29 4.26
N SER A 74 -7.59 -3.50 5.35
CA SER A 74 -8.01 -2.43 6.26
C SER A 74 -8.24 -2.97 7.68
N SER A 75 -8.03 -2.12 8.69
CA SER A 75 -8.15 -2.53 10.10
C SER A 75 -8.81 -1.43 10.94
N PRO A 76 -9.68 -1.80 11.90
CA PRO A 76 -10.20 -0.85 12.89
C PRO A 76 -9.16 -0.48 13.96
N HIS A 77 -8.03 -1.19 14.02
CA HIS A 77 -7.02 -1.02 15.07
C HIS A 77 -5.80 -0.19 14.63
N GLY A 78 -5.73 0.25 13.37
CA GLY A 78 -4.60 1.02 12.87
C GLY A 78 -4.51 1.06 11.34
N LYS A 79 -3.46 1.71 10.84
CA LYS A 79 -3.10 1.71 9.42
C LYS A 79 -1.90 0.77 9.22
N ASP A 80 -1.86 0.10 8.07
CA ASP A 80 -0.77 -0.76 7.63
C ASP A 80 -0.46 -1.92 8.62
N LEU A 81 -1.53 -2.54 9.15
CA LEU A 81 -1.50 -3.76 9.96
C LEU A 81 -1.74 -5.02 9.11
#